data_AF-A0A1Q3L941-F1
#
_entry.id   AF-A0A1Q3L941-F1
#
_cell.length_a   1.000
_cell.length_b   1.000
_cell.length_c   1.000
_cell.angle_alpha   90.00
_cell.angle_beta   90.00
_cell.angle_gamma   90.00
#
_symmetry.space_group_name_H-M   'P 1'
#
loop_
_entity.id
_entity.type
_entity.pdbx_description
1 polymer ?
#
loop_
_entity_poly.entity_id
_entity_poly.type
_entity_poly.pdbx_seq_one_letter_code
_entity_poly.pdbx_strand_id
1 'polypeptide(L)'
;MAGQWHPIFLTREVRPGLWEMKHSHEIESFGRIELRRVGEQVRYKVTHGDVLIGWATSLEVARVALLKAERTARERVYAGPPNGRY
;
A
#
# COMPACT_ATOMS: atom_id res chain seq x y z
N MET A 1 -3.07 -21.47 26.14
CA MET A 1 -4.28 -20.66 26.39
C MET A 1 -4.63 -19.95 25.10
N ALA A 2 -5.69 -20.40 24.41
CA ALA A 2 -6.18 -19.70 23.23
C ALA A 2 -7.11 -18.56 23.69
N GLY A 3 -6.75 -17.31 23.40
CA GLY A 3 -7.60 -16.17 23.69
C GLY A 3 -8.94 -16.33 22.97
N GLN A 4 -10.04 -16.18 23.71
CA GLN A 4 -11.38 -16.25 23.14
C GLN A 4 -11.54 -15.12 22.11
N TRP A 5 -11.68 -15.50 20.85
CA TRP A 5 -11.88 -14.56 19.75
C TRP A 5 -13.27 -13.93 19.90
N HIS A 6 -13.33 -12.59 19.94
CA HIS A 6 -14.58 -11.83 20.02
C HIS A 6 -14.81 -11.11 18.68
N PRO A 7 -15.79 -11.53 17.86
CA PRO A 7 -16.12 -10.81 16.64
C PRO A 7 -16.64 -9.41 16.95
N ILE A 8 -16.06 -8.39 16.31
CA ILE A 8 -16.56 -7.02 16.37
C ILE A 8 -17.70 -6.90 15.35
N PHE A 9 -18.94 -7.16 15.79
CA PHE A 9 -20.15 -7.22 14.96
C PHE A 9 -20.51 -5.91 14.22
N LEU A 10 -19.84 -4.80 14.52
CA LEU A 10 -20.04 -3.50 13.85
C LEU A 10 -19.12 -3.27 12.64
N THR A 11 -18.27 -4.25 12.28
CA THR A 11 -17.27 -4.08 11.22
C THR A 11 -17.57 -4.95 10.00
N ARG A 12 -17.50 -4.36 8.80
CA ARG A 12 -17.62 -5.06 7.51
C ARG A 12 -16.28 -4.99 6.79
N GLU A 13 -15.60 -6.12 6.67
CA GLU A 13 -14.43 -6.25 5.80
C GLU A 13 -14.92 -6.32 4.34
N VAL A 14 -14.92 -5.19 3.63
CA VAL A 14 -15.49 -5.09 2.27
C VAL A 14 -14.64 -5.82 1.23
N ARG A 15 -13.32 -5.85 1.42
CA ARG A 15 -12.37 -6.64 0.61
C ARG A 15 -11.25 -7.16 1.50
N PRO A 16 -11.29 -8.44 1.90
CA PRO A 16 -10.23 -9.03 2.69
C PRO A 16 -8.90 -8.98 1.95
N GLY A 17 -7.82 -8.72 2.69
CA GLY A 17 -6.48 -8.67 2.15
C GLY A 17 -6.19 -7.46 1.25
N LEU A 18 -6.94 -6.37 1.37
CA LEU A 18 -6.59 -5.08 0.75
C LEU A 18 -6.14 -4.10 1.84
N TRP A 19 -4.97 -3.50 1.65
CA TRP A 19 -4.49 -2.40 2.46
C TRP A 19 -4.26 -1.19 1.58
N GLU A 20 -4.76 -0.03 1.99
CA GLU A 20 -4.48 1.26 1.35
C GLU A 20 -3.46 2.02 2.20
N MET A 21 -2.45 2.58 1.54
CA MET A 21 -1.44 3.42 2.19
C MET A 21 -1.72 4.88 1.86
N LYS A 22 -1.86 5.70 2.91
CA LYS A 22 -2.08 7.14 2.83
C LYS A 22 -1.24 7.86 3.89
N HIS A 23 -0.95 9.12 3.65
CA HIS A 23 -0.39 9.97 4.69
C HIS A 23 -1.48 10.37 5.70
N SER A 24 -1.10 10.63 6.95
CA SER A 24 -2.06 10.98 8.02
C SER A 24 -2.86 12.25 7.73
N HIS A 25 -2.33 13.14 6.90
CA HIS A 25 -2.94 14.42 6.52
C HIS A 25 -3.61 14.40 5.14
N GLU A 26 -3.52 13.29 4.40
CA GLU A 26 -4.07 13.16 3.05
C GLU A 26 -5.33 12.27 3.10
N ILE A 27 -6.34 12.64 2.31
CA ILE A 27 -7.58 11.86 2.17
C ILE A 27 -7.34 10.67 1.23
N GLU A 28 -6.55 10.89 0.18
CA GLU A 28 -6.29 9.92 -0.86
C GLU A 28 -5.17 8.95 -0.49
N SER A 29 -5.26 7.71 -0.97
CA SER A 29 -4.20 6.73 -0.86
C SER A 29 -3.16 6.94 -1.96
N PHE A 30 -1.88 6.96 -1.61
CA PHE A 30 -0.80 6.95 -2.59
C PHE A 30 -0.50 5.54 -3.14
N GLY A 31 -1.05 4.49 -2.51
CA GLY A 31 -0.91 3.14 -3.04
C GLY A 31 -1.74 2.11 -2.30
N ARG A 32 -1.73 0.88 -2.83
CA ARG A 32 -2.46 -0.26 -2.30
C ARG A 32 -1.62 -1.53 -2.31
N ILE A 33 -1.89 -2.40 -1.35
CA ILE A 33 -1.33 -3.74 -1.24
C ILE A 33 -2.50 -4.73 -1.27
N GLU A 34 -2.45 -5.70 -2.17
CA GLU A 34 -3.49 -6.72 -2.32
C GLU A 34 -2.92 -8.12 -2.06
N LEU A 35 -3.53 -8.86 -1.14
CA LEU A 35 -3.28 -10.27 -0.91
C LEU A 35 -3.87 -11.08 -2.05
N ARG A 36 -3.04 -11.87 -2.72
CA ARG A 36 -3.46 -12.76 -3.78
C ARG A 36 -2.90 -14.14 -3.54
N ARG A 37 -3.71 -15.15 -3.86
CA ARG A 37 -3.26 -16.52 -3.96
C ARG A 37 -2.76 -16.75 -5.38
N VAL A 38 -1.51 -17.17 -5.52
CA VAL A 38 -0.84 -17.48 -6.78
C VAL A 38 -0.38 -18.92 -6.71
N GLY A 39 -1.15 -19.83 -7.30
CA GLY A 39 -1.02 -21.26 -7.07
C GLY A 39 -1.22 -21.60 -5.59
N GLU A 40 -0.25 -22.27 -4.98
CA GLU A 40 -0.27 -22.64 -3.57
C GLU A 40 0.29 -21.56 -2.64
N GLN A 41 0.88 -20.50 -3.20
CA GLN A 41 1.53 -19.44 -2.43
C GLN A 41 0.64 -18.22 -2.25
N VAL A 42 0.85 -17.52 -1.14
CA VAL A 42 0.28 -16.19 -0.91
C VAL A 42 1.32 -15.14 -1.32
N ARG A 43 0.88 -14.15 -2.10
CA ARG A 43 1.70 -13.03 -2.57
C ARG A 43 0.96 -11.71 -2.33
N TYR A 44 1.73 -10.66 -2.12
CA TYR A 44 1.24 -9.30 -1.89
C TYR A 44 1.54 -8.47 -3.12
N LYS A 45 0.52 -8.16 -3.92
CA LYS A 45 0.63 -7.27 -5.08
C LYS A 45 0.71 -5.83 -4.59
N VAL A 46 1.70 -5.08 -5.05
CA VAL A 46 1.95 -3.70 -4.58
C VAL A 46 1.74 -2.71 -5.72
N THR A 47 0.81 -1.78 -5.55
CA THR A 47 0.51 -0.73 -6.54
C THR A 47 0.76 0.64 -5.92
N HIS A 48 1.48 1.52 -6.62
CA HIS A 48 1.66 2.94 -6.28
C HIS A 48 0.89 3.78 -7.30
N GLY A 49 -0.10 4.56 -6.85
CA GLY A 49 -1.17 5.07 -7.72
C GLY A 49 -1.80 3.93 -8.53
N ASP A 50 -1.73 4.03 -9.85
CA ASP A 50 -2.20 3.01 -10.79
C ASP A 50 -1.10 2.06 -11.29
N VAL A 51 0.14 2.22 -10.83
CA VAL A 51 1.31 1.48 -11.33
C VAL A 51 1.62 0.29 -10.43
N LEU A 52 1.63 -0.92 -11.00
CA LEU A 52 2.15 -2.11 -10.32
C LEU A 52 3.66 -1.98 -10.15
N ILE A 53 4.13 -1.84 -8.91
CA ILE A 53 5.57 -1.70 -8.61
C ILE A 53 6.23 -3.04 -8.25
N GLY A 54 5.43 -4.06 -7.90
CA GLY A 54 5.97 -5.41 -7.69
C GLY A 54 5.09 -6.33 -6.85
N TRP A 55 5.69 -7.45 -6.46
CA TRP A 55 5.09 -8.48 -5.62
C TRP A 55 6.00 -8.80 -4.43
N ALA A 56 5.41 -9.01 -3.25
CA ALA A 56 6.12 -9.38 -2.04
C ALA A 56 5.58 -10.70 -1.45
N THR A 57 6.38 -11.32 -0.57
CA THR A 57 6.03 -12.55 0.15
C THR A 57 5.46 -12.28 1.54
N SER A 58 5.54 -11.03 2.03
CA SER A 58 4.94 -10.60 3.29
C SER A 58 4.41 -9.18 3.19
N LEU A 59 3.48 -8.84 4.09
CA LEU A 59 2.91 -7.50 4.18
C LEU A 59 3.97 -6.44 4.52
N GLU A 60 4.94 -6.77 5.38
CA GLU A 60 5.97 -5.81 5.77
C GLU A 60 6.89 -5.45 4.60
N VAL A 61 7.29 -6.44 3.80
CA VAL A 61 8.11 -6.18 2.60
C VAL A 61 7.31 -5.35 1.59
N ALA A 62 6.02 -5.65 1.41
CA ALA A 62 5.14 -4.84 0.56
C ALA A 62 5.04 -3.39 1.03
N ARG A 63 4.85 -3.18 2.34
CA ARG A 63 4.77 -1.85 2.97
C ARG A 63 6.05 -1.04 2.75
N VAL A 64 7.21 -1.64 3.00
CA VAL A 64 8.51 -0.97 2.82
C VAL A 64 8.75 -0.62 1.35
N ALA A 65 8.42 -1.52 0.42
CA ALA A 65 8.55 -1.27 -1.00
C ALA A 65 7.67 -0.08 -1.44
N LEU A 66 6.44 0.00 -0.95
CA LEU A 66 5.51 1.08 -1.28
C LEU A 66 5.95 2.43 -0.68
N LEU A 67 6.48 2.45 0.54
CA LEU A 67 7.08 3.65 1.13
C LEU A 67 8.30 4.15 0.34
N LYS A 68 9.14 3.24 -0.12
CA LYS A 68 10.30 3.60 -0.95
C LYS A 68 9.88 4.21 -2.28
N ALA A 69 8.86 3.64 -2.93
CA ALA A 69 8.30 4.17 -4.16
C ALA A 69 7.73 5.58 -3.96
N GLU A 70 6.94 5.80 -2.91
CA GLU A 70 6.37 7.10 -2.57
C GLU A 70 7.45 8.16 -2.31
N ARG A 71 8.46 7.82 -1.51
CA ARG A 71 9.59 8.72 -1.26
C ARG A 71 10.29 9.12 -2.56
N THR A 72 10.57 8.15 -3.42
CA THR A 72 11.22 8.40 -4.72
C THR A 72 10.35 9.29 -5.62
N ALA A 73 9.04 9.08 -5.62
CA ALA A 73 8.09 9.88 -6.39
C ALA A 73 8.05 11.34 -5.88
N ARG A 74 7.96 11.55 -4.56
CA ARG A 74 7.99 12.90 -3.97
C ARG A 74 9.31 13.61 -4.25
N GLU A 75 10.45 12.92 -4.09
CA GLU A 75 11.76 13.49 -4.40
C GLU A 75 11.85 13.97 -5.86
N ARG A 76 11.28 13.22 -6.82
CA ARG A 76 11.21 13.64 -8.23
C ARG A 76 10.35 14.88 -8.44
N VAL A 77 9.22 14.99 -7.73
CA VAL A 77 8.34 16.17 -7.80
C VAL A 77 9.07 17.41 -7.28
N TYR A 78 9.76 17.29 -6.14
CA TYR A 78 10.52 18.41 -5.56
C TYR A 78 11.80 18.76 -6.34
N ALA A 79 12.33 17.83 -7.14
CA ALA A 79 13.49 18.05 -8.01
C ALA A 79 13.15 18.75 -9.34
N GLY A 80 11.87 19.05 -9.60
CA GLY A 80 11.46 19.83 -10.77
C GLY A 80 12.02 21.27 -10.73
N PRO A 81 12.14 21.96 -11.88
CA PRO A 81 12.65 23.33 -11.90
C PRO A 81 11.78 24.23 -11.00
N PRO A 82 12.38 25.11 -10.19
CA PRO A 82 11.62 26.06 -9.39
C PRO A 82 10.92 27.04 -10.33
N ASN A 83 9.65 26.79 -10.65
CA ASN A 83 8.74 27.67 -11.39
C ASN A 83 9.42 28.52 -12.48
N GLY A 84 9.96 27.88 -13.52
CA GLY A 84 10.49 28.58 -14.69
C GLY A 84 9.37 29.12 -15.57
N ARG A 85 8.91 30.35 -15.30
CA ARG A 85 8.28 31.21 -16.32
C ARG A 85 9.42 31.91 -17.08
N TYR A 86 9.53 31.64 -18.38
CA TYR A 86 10.10 32.61 -19.35
C TYR A 86 9.00 33.59 -19.74
#